data_AF-A0A918Y757-F1
#
_entry.id   AF-A0A918Y757-F1
#
_cell.length_a   1.000
_cell.length_b   1.000
_cell.length_c   1.000
_cell.angle_alpha   90.00
_cell.angle_beta   90.00
_cell.angle_gamma   90.00
#
_symmetry.space_group_name_H-M   'P 1'
#
loop_
_entity.id
_entity.type
_entity.pdbx_description
1 polymer ?
#
loop_
_entity_poly.entity_id
_entity_poly.type
_entity_poly.pdbx_seq_one_letter_code
_entity_poly.pdbx_strand_id
1 'polypeptide(L)'
;MEFGDFTVRFRPVIRAKLDWGRLADVGAGVRVETVTGGAARRCLAGLFTVWYADARGADSRWNSPGSHPLRVGSAGRTLPSWPEGRRRAVDALAREYAGGPGPVPLTLPTYRVGEDCHVLLDGNHRAVAAHRAGGDVELTLWALTGPVCEGILPDLRHYAAPLA
;
A
#
# COMPACT_ATOMS: atom_id res chain seq x y z
N MET A 1 -4.41 2.78 -19.98
CA MET A 1 -3.54 1.67 -19.57
C MET A 1 -4.41 0.49 -19.25
N GLU A 2 -4.00 -0.70 -19.67
CA GLU A 2 -4.86 -1.87 -19.61
C GLU A 2 -4.53 -2.75 -18.40
N PHE A 3 -5.50 -3.58 -18.00
CA PHE A 3 -5.32 -4.58 -16.95
C PHE A 3 -4.19 -5.58 -17.27
N GLY A 4 -3.97 -5.85 -18.56
CA GLY A 4 -2.85 -6.67 -19.05
C GLY A 4 -1.49 -6.08 -18.67
N ASP A 5 -1.29 -4.78 -18.88
CA ASP A 5 -0.04 -4.07 -18.55
C ASP A 5 0.27 -4.15 -17.05
N PHE A 6 -0.76 -3.92 -16.23
CA PHE A 6 -0.65 -4.02 -14.77
C PHE A 6 -0.25 -5.44 -14.36
N THR A 7 -0.88 -6.44 -14.96
CA THR A 7 -0.62 -7.85 -14.64
C THR A 7 0.81 -8.24 -14.99
N VAL A 8 1.29 -7.91 -16.20
CA VAL A 8 2.67 -8.18 -16.64
C VAL A 8 3.67 -7.54 -15.67
N ARG A 9 3.43 -6.29 -15.27
CA ARG A 9 4.35 -5.54 -14.42
C ARG A 9 4.36 -6.03 -12.97
N PHE A 10 3.20 -6.30 -12.38
CA PHE A 10 3.08 -6.46 -10.93
C PHE A 10 2.72 -7.85 -10.44
N ARG A 11 2.14 -8.73 -11.27
CA ARG A 11 1.84 -10.11 -10.85
C ARG A 11 3.05 -10.88 -10.31
N PRO A 12 4.28 -10.71 -10.84
CA PRO A 12 5.45 -11.40 -10.28
C PRO A 12 5.87 -10.94 -8.88
N VAL A 13 5.52 -9.71 -8.49
CA VAL A 13 6.00 -9.08 -7.24
C VAL A 13 4.92 -9.00 -6.17
N ILE A 14 3.64 -8.87 -6.55
CA ILE A 14 2.54 -8.79 -5.58
C ILE A 14 2.42 -10.11 -4.82
N ARG A 15 2.60 -10.02 -3.50
CA ARG A 15 2.41 -11.12 -2.56
C ARG A 15 1.04 -11.14 -1.90
N ALA A 16 0.25 -10.08 -2.06
CA ALA A 16 -1.13 -10.04 -1.62
C ALA A 16 -1.97 -11.12 -2.35
N LYS A 17 -2.97 -11.68 -1.66
CA LYS A 17 -3.84 -12.73 -2.19
C LYS A 17 -4.91 -12.17 -3.14
N LEU A 18 -4.47 -11.52 -4.22
CA LEU A 18 -5.35 -11.05 -5.28
C LEU A 18 -5.88 -12.21 -6.12
N ASP A 19 -7.19 -12.24 -6.33
CA ASP A 19 -7.81 -13.09 -7.34
C ASP A 19 -7.73 -12.44 -8.72
N TRP A 20 -6.65 -12.76 -9.43
CA TRP A 20 -6.38 -12.26 -10.78
C TRP A 20 -7.43 -12.70 -11.81
N GLY A 21 -7.99 -13.91 -11.67
CA GLY A 21 -9.00 -14.43 -12.59
C GLY A 21 -10.29 -13.63 -12.44
N ARG A 22 -10.74 -13.45 -11.20
CA ARG A 22 -11.93 -12.65 -10.92
C ARG A 22 -11.79 -11.19 -11.34
N LEU A 23 -10.60 -10.59 -11.21
CA LEU A 23 -10.33 -9.24 -11.70
C LEU A 23 -10.43 -9.14 -13.23
N ALA A 24 -10.01 -10.18 -13.96
CA ALA A 24 -10.21 -10.24 -15.41
C ALA A 24 -11.69 -10.37 -15.77
N ASP A 25 -12.42 -11.27 -15.09
CA ASP A 25 -13.84 -11.56 -15.36
C ASP A 25 -14.75 -10.33 -15.16
N VAL A 26 -14.45 -9.51 -14.14
CA VAL A 26 -15.21 -8.28 -13.86
C VAL A 26 -14.75 -7.07 -14.67
N GLY A 27 -13.75 -7.24 -15.55
CA GLY A 27 -13.21 -6.14 -16.35
C GLY A 27 -12.55 -5.04 -15.51
N ALA A 28 -11.71 -5.43 -14.53
CA ALA A 28 -11.03 -4.47 -13.66
C ALA A 28 -10.24 -3.42 -14.46
N GLY A 29 -10.40 -2.16 -14.07
CA GLY A 29 -9.69 -1.03 -14.68
C GLY A 29 -8.33 -0.75 -14.03
N VAL A 30 -7.49 0.00 -14.74
CA VAL A 30 -6.21 0.52 -14.22
C VAL A 30 -6.15 2.02 -14.42
N ARG A 31 -5.82 2.76 -13.37
CA ARG A 31 -5.49 4.19 -13.43
C ARG A 31 -4.03 4.38 -13.02
N VAL A 32 -3.32 5.23 -13.76
CA VAL A 32 -1.97 5.63 -13.38
C VAL A 32 -1.94 7.10 -13.08
N GLU A 33 -1.36 7.44 -11.92
CA GLU A 33 -1.21 8.80 -11.47
C GLU A 33 0.23 9.00 -10.97
N THR A 34 0.87 10.07 -11.42
CA THR A 34 2.16 10.50 -10.89
C THR A 34 1.97 11.79 -10.10
N VAL A 35 2.43 11.77 -8.85
CA VAL A 35 2.35 12.88 -7.91
C VAL A 35 3.77 13.23 -7.48
N THR A 36 4.10 14.53 -7.42
CA THR A 36 5.43 15.03 -7.04
C THR A 36 5.36 16.05 -5.90
N GLY A 37 6.53 16.38 -5.34
CA GLY A 37 6.70 17.40 -4.30
C GLY A 37 5.89 17.14 -3.03
N GLY A 38 5.43 18.21 -2.37
CA GLY A 38 4.69 18.10 -1.11
C GLY A 38 3.37 17.32 -1.21
N ALA A 39 2.75 17.29 -2.39
CA ALA A 39 1.55 16.50 -2.64
C ALA A 39 1.87 14.98 -2.62
N ALA A 40 3.02 14.58 -3.17
CA ALA A 40 3.45 13.19 -3.18
C ALA A 40 3.68 12.66 -1.76
N ARG A 41 4.28 13.48 -0.88
CA ARG A 41 4.47 13.12 0.54
C ARG A 41 3.15 12.93 1.28
N ARG A 42 2.16 13.81 1.03
CA ARG A 42 0.81 13.68 1.63
C ARG A 42 0.08 12.45 1.09
N CYS A 43 0.11 12.24 -0.22
CA CYS A 43 -0.46 11.07 -0.88
C CYS A 43 0.15 9.79 -0.30
N LEU A 44 1.49 9.68 -0.27
CA LEU A 44 2.23 8.54 0.28
C LEU A 44 1.81 8.24 1.73
N ALA A 45 1.73 9.26 2.59
CA ALA A 45 1.33 9.10 3.99
C ALA A 45 -0.10 8.57 4.15
N GLY A 46 -0.99 8.89 3.20
CA GLY A 46 -2.40 8.52 3.19
C GLY A 46 -2.67 7.08 2.73
N LEU A 47 -1.74 6.46 1.98
CA LEU A 47 -1.90 5.09 1.48
C LEU A 47 -2.06 4.09 2.63
N PHE A 48 -3.01 3.18 2.48
CA PHE A 48 -3.15 2.05 3.39
C PHE A 48 -2.16 0.94 3.01
N THR A 49 -1.60 0.31 4.03
CA THR A 49 -0.77 -0.88 3.93
C THR A 49 -1.61 -2.13 4.12
N VAL A 50 -1.06 -3.29 3.80
CA VAL A 50 -1.62 -4.61 4.23
C VAL A 50 -1.11 -5.02 5.61
N TRP A 51 -0.59 -4.07 6.39
CA TRP A 51 -0.18 -4.27 7.78
C TRP A 51 -1.27 -3.76 8.71
N TYR A 52 -1.46 -4.47 9.81
CA TYR A 52 -2.57 -4.23 10.72
C TYR A 52 -2.05 -3.99 12.12
N ALA A 53 -2.81 -3.20 12.87
CA ALA A 53 -2.63 -3.06 14.30
C ALA A 53 -3.89 -3.44 15.06
N ASP A 54 -3.72 -3.93 16.28
CA ASP A 54 -4.81 -4.11 17.23
C ASP A 54 -5.19 -2.77 17.91
N ALA A 55 -6.18 -2.80 18.81
CA ALA A 55 -6.61 -1.63 19.57
C ALA A 55 -5.52 -1.01 20.47
N ARG A 56 -4.44 -1.75 20.76
CA ARG A 56 -3.29 -1.28 21.54
C ARG A 56 -2.17 -0.73 20.65
N GLY A 57 -2.33 -0.78 19.33
CA GLY A 57 -1.33 -0.34 18.35
C GLY A 57 -0.22 -1.37 18.09
N ALA A 58 -0.39 -2.63 18.52
CA ALA A 58 0.56 -3.70 18.31
C ALA A 58 0.34 -4.41 16.96
N ASP A 59 1.41 -4.99 16.39
CA ASP A 59 1.33 -5.79 15.15
C ASP A 59 0.22 -6.84 15.24
N SER A 60 -0.65 -6.87 14.23
CA SER A 60 -1.77 -7.79 14.16
C SER A 60 -1.96 -8.33 12.75
N ARG A 61 -2.96 -9.21 12.59
CA ARG A 61 -3.35 -9.82 11.33
C ARG A 61 -4.63 -9.18 10.81
N TRP A 62 -4.78 -9.18 9.49
CA TRP A 62 -5.98 -8.67 8.81
C TRP A 62 -7.28 -9.34 9.27
N ASN A 63 -7.23 -10.57 9.78
CA ASN A 63 -8.40 -11.33 10.22
C ASN A 63 -8.59 -11.38 11.74
N SER A 64 -7.71 -10.75 12.52
CA SER A 64 -7.84 -10.73 13.97
C SER A 64 -8.96 -9.76 14.41
N PRO A 65 -9.83 -10.15 15.35
CA PRO A 65 -10.88 -9.25 15.86
C PRO A 65 -10.32 -7.91 16.36
N GLY A 66 -10.97 -6.81 16.01
CA GLY A 66 -10.56 -5.45 16.40
C GLY A 66 -9.29 -4.93 15.71
N SER A 67 -8.75 -5.66 14.73
CA SER A 67 -7.60 -5.20 13.96
C SER A 67 -8.03 -4.25 12.85
N HIS A 68 -7.22 -3.22 12.61
CA HIS A 68 -7.49 -2.20 11.61
C HIS A 68 -6.25 -1.98 10.73
N PRO A 69 -6.44 -1.64 9.45
CA PRO A 69 -5.35 -1.43 8.52
C PRO A 69 -4.55 -0.16 8.87
N LEU A 70 -3.24 -0.24 8.74
CA LEU A 70 -2.34 0.89 9.00
C LEU A 70 -2.13 1.71 7.73
N ARG A 71 -2.14 3.04 7.89
CA ARG A 71 -1.63 3.96 6.87
C ARG A 71 -0.12 4.03 6.92
N VAL A 72 0.53 4.30 5.79
CA VAL A 72 1.99 4.50 5.69
C VAL A 72 2.47 5.55 6.70
N GLY A 73 1.78 6.69 6.81
CA GLY A 73 2.13 7.75 7.76
C GLY A 73 1.91 7.41 9.24
N SER A 74 1.18 6.33 9.52
CA SER A 74 0.92 5.84 10.89
C SER A 74 1.79 4.65 11.26
N ALA A 75 2.30 3.92 10.28
CA ALA A 75 3.09 2.70 10.46
C ALA A 75 4.33 2.92 11.34
N GLY A 76 4.95 4.11 11.26
CA GLY A 76 6.08 4.51 12.10
C GLY A 76 5.83 4.36 13.61
N ARG A 77 4.60 4.64 14.09
CA ARG A 77 4.25 4.55 15.51
C ARG A 77 4.16 3.10 16.00
N THR A 78 3.87 2.16 15.10
CA THR A 78 3.71 0.75 15.43
C THR A 78 5.01 -0.06 15.30
N LEU A 79 6.06 0.54 14.72
CA LEU A 79 7.35 -0.13 14.48
C LEU A 79 7.90 -0.88 15.69
N PRO A 80 7.92 -0.35 16.92
CA PRO A 80 8.52 -1.07 18.05
C PRO A 80 7.88 -2.44 18.31
N SER A 81 6.59 -2.59 17.97
CA SER A 81 5.83 -3.83 18.13
C SER A 81 6.06 -4.84 17.01
N TRP A 82 6.64 -4.44 15.88
CA TRP A 82 6.78 -5.30 14.72
C TRP A 82 7.87 -6.36 14.92
N PRO A 83 7.77 -7.50 14.20
CA PRO A 83 8.86 -8.47 14.12
C PRO A 83 10.17 -7.80 13.70
N GLU A 84 11.27 -8.21 14.33
CA GLU A 84 12.58 -7.58 14.15
C GLU A 84 13.04 -7.53 12.68
N GLY A 85 12.83 -8.61 11.92
CA GLY A 85 13.19 -8.68 10.51
C GLY A 85 12.49 -7.59 9.67
N ARG A 86 11.20 -7.33 9.95
CA ARG A 86 10.43 -6.27 9.28
C ARG A 86 11.00 -4.89 9.61
N ARG A 87 11.31 -4.64 10.89
CA ARG A 87 11.90 -3.37 11.35
C ARG A 87 13.24 -3.12 10.67
N ARG A 88 14.15 -4.11 10.69
CA ARG A 88 15.48 -4.02 10.06
C ARG A 88 15.39 -3.72 8.57
N ALA A 89 14.46 -4.36 7.84
CA ALA A 89 14.26 -4.11 6.42
C ALA A 89 13.81 -2.67 6.14
N VAL A 90 12.86 -2.13 6.92
CA VAL A 90 12.43 -0.73 6.78
C VAL A 90 13.55 0.24 7.15
N ASP A 91 14.28 -0.03 8.24
CA ASP A 91 15.37 0.84 8.68
C ASP A 91 16.52 0.89 7.66
N ALA A 92 16.86 -0.24 7.03
CA ALA A 92 17.87 -0.29 5.98
C ALA A 92 17.47 0.57 4.77
N LEU A 93 16.26 0.39 4.25
CA LEU A 93 15.72 1.19 3.15
C LEU A 93 15.62 2.68 3.51
N ALA A 94 15.21 3.01 4.73
CA ALA A 94 15.08 4.41 5.15
C ALA A 94 16.44 5.12 5.18
N ARG A 95 17.51 4.43 5.60
CA ARG A 95 18.88 4.97 5.56
C ARG A 95 19.37 5.15 4.13
N GLU A 96 19.10 4.18 3.25
CA GLU A 96 19.43 4.26 1.83
C GLU A 96 18.77 5.49 1.19
N TYR A 97 17.47 5.67 1.41
CA TYR A 97 16.71 6.81 0.87
C TYR A 97 17.15 8.15 1.45
N ALA A 98 17.50 8.20 2.74
CA ALA A 98 17.97 9.44 3.37
C ALA A 98 19.37 9.87 2.86
N GLY A 99 20.20 8.91 2.42
CA GLY A 99 21.54 9.17 1.88
C GLY A 99 21.59 9.37 0.36
N GLY A 100 20.49 9.12 -0.36
CA GLY A 100 20.42 9.19 -1.81
C GLY A 100 20.27 10.63 -2.35
N PRO A 101 20.74 10.90 -3.58
CA PRO A 101 20.52 12.19 -4.23
C PRO A 101 19.10 12.27 -4.83
N GLY A 102 18.38 13.35 -4.54
CA GLY A 102 17.11 13.69 -5.17
C GLY A 102 15.88 12.99 -4.59
N PRO A 103 14.70 13.18 -5.22
CA PRO A 103 13.46 12.55 -4.79
C PRO A 103 13.55 11.03 -4.90
N VAL A 104 13.01 10.31 -3.92
CA VAL A 104 12.92 8.84 -3.96
C VAL A 104 11.82 8.45 -4.96
N PRO A 105 12.16 7.78 -6.08
CA PRO A 105 11.14 7.33 -7.02
C PRO A 105 10.44 6.08 -6.50
N LEU A 106 9.11 6.13 -6.42
CA LEU A 106 8.26 5.04 -5.97
C LEU A 106 7.17 4.74 -6.99
N THR A 107 7.29 3.60 -7.67
CA THR A 107 6.16 3.02 -8.40
C THR A 107 5.46 1.97 -7.55
N LEU A 108 4.21 2.23 -7.15
CA LEU A 108 3.46 1.38 -6.23
C LEU A 108 2.19 0.81 -6.87
N PRO A 109 1.98 -0.51 -6.86
CA PRO A 109 0.70 -1.09 -7.20
C PRO A 109 -0.27 -0.90 -6.03
N THR A 110 -1.46 -0.39 -6.33
CA THR A 110 -2.51 -0.11 -5.35
C THR A 110 -3.85 -0.66 -5.82
N TYR A 111 -4.73 -0.92 -4.87
CA TYR A 111 -6.15 -1.14 -5.11
C TYR A 111 -6.91 0.09 -4.62
N ARG A 112 -7.71 0.69 -5.49
CA ARG A 112 -8.52 1.86 -5.15
C ARG A 112 -9.86 1.42 -4.55
N VAL A 113 -10.15 1.88 -3.33
CA VAL A 113 -11.35 1.56 -2.56
C VAL A 113 -12.14 2.85 -2.26
N GLY A 114 -12.73 3.45 -3.29
CA GLY A 114 -13.38 4.76 -3.23
C GLY A 114 -12.59 5.84 -3.96
N GLU A 115 -12.87 7.12 -3.70
CA GLU A 115 -12.22 8.21 -4.44
C GLU A 115 -10.78 8.48 -4.00
N ASP A 116 -10.55 8.59 -2.70
CA ASP A 116 -9.26 9.01 -2.12
C ASP A 116 -8.60 7.92 -1.27
N CYS A 117 -9.02 6.67 -1.42
CA CYS A 117 -8.53 5.56 -0.61
C CYS A 117 -7.85 4.51 -1.48
N HIS A 118 -6.58 4.27 -1.19
CA HIS A 118 -5.73 3.32 -1.89
C HIS A 118 -5.09 2.36 -0.90
N VAL A 119 -5.15 1.06 -1.22
CA VAL A 119 -4.51 -0.02 -0.47
C VAL A 119 -3.30 -0.49 -1.27
N LEU A 120 -2.11 -0.50 -0.66
CA LEU A 120 -0.90 -1.02 -1.28
C LEU A 120 -1.01 -2.52 -1.49
N LEU A 121 -0.81 -2.97 -2.72
CA LEU A 121 -0.79 -4.41 -3.06
C LEU A 121 0.60 -5.03 -2.87
N ASP A 122 1.63 -4.18 -2.93
CA ASP A 122 3.01 -4.52 -2.61
C ASP A 122 3.80 -3.23 -2.30
N GLY A 123 5.06 -3.37 -1.89
CA GLY A 123 5.96 -2.23 -1.68
C GLY A 123 5.77 -1.51 -0.33
N ASN A 124 5.03 -2.10 0.61
CA ASN A 124 4.79 -1.58 1.96
C ASN A 124 6.09 -1.15 2.67
N HIS A 125 7.14 -1.97 2.60
CA HIS A 125 8.46 -1.65 3.17
C HIS A 125 9.06 -0.38 2.57
N ARG A 126 9.06 -0.26 1.24
CA ARG A 126 9.60 0.91 0.54
C ARG A 126 8.78 2.16 0.82
N ALA A 127 7.45 2.04 0.82
CA ALA A 127 6.55 3.15 1.09
C ALA A 127 6.75 3.72 2.51
N VAL A 128 6.79 2.84 3.52
CA VAL A 128 7.04 3.25 4.91
C VAL A 128 8.46 3.76 5.10
N ALA A 129 9.45 3.14 4.47
CA ALA A 129 10.84 3.60 4.54
C ALA A 129 11.01 5.00 3.92
N ALA A 130 10.45 5.24 2.73
CA ALA A 130 10.52 6.54 2.07
C ALA A 130 9.81 7.63 2.87
N HIS A 131 8.63 7.33 3.44
CA HIS A 131 7.95 8.27 4.32
C HIS A 131 8.79 8.61 5.56
N ARG A 132 9.49 7.62 6.14
CA ARG A 132 10.37 7.81 7.31
C ARG A 132 11.66 8.54 7.00
N ALA A 133 12.22 8.37 5.80
CA ALA A 133 13.42 9.08 5.38
C ALA A 133 13.19 10.60 5.34
N GLY A 134 11.94 11.04 5.18
CA GLY A 134 11.54 12.44 5.30
C GLY A 134 11.93 13.34 4.12
N GLY A 135 12.69 12.79 3.15
CA GLY A 135 13.05 13.45 1.91
C GLY A 135 11.90 13.53 0.91
N ASP A 136 12.17 14.16 -0.23
CA ASP A 136 11.22 14.26 -1.33
C ASP A 136 10.95 12.89 -1.95
N VAL A 137 9.74 12.72 -2.48
CA VAL A 137 9.32 11.48 -3.15
C VAL A 137 8.67 11.83 -4.48
N GLU A 138 8.94 11.01 -5.49
CA GLU A 138 8.20 10.99 -6.75
C GLU A 138 7.34 9.71 -6.75
N LEU A 139 6.03 9.87 -6.71
CA LEU A 139 5.11 8.76 -6.49
C LEU A 139 4.32 8.47 -7.76
N THR A 140 4.49 7.29 -8.33
CA THR A 140 3.63 6.76 -9.41
C THR A 140 2.74 5.65 -8.85
N LEU A 141 1.44 5.91 -8.76
CA LEU A 141 0.46 4.92 -8.36
C LEU A 141 -0.09 4.21 -9.59
N TRP A 142 -0.03 2.89 -9.60
CA TRP A 142 -0.78 2.06 -10.52
C TRP A 142 -1.96 1.50 -9.74
N ALA A 143 -3.14 2.06 -9.96
CA ALA A 143 -4.33 1.76 -9.19
C ALA A 143 -5.26 0.82 -9.95
N LEU A 144 -5.39 -0.41 -9.44
CA LEU A 144 -6.48 -1.30 -9.82
C LEU A 144 -7.80 -0.74 -9.30
N THR A 145 -8.80 -0.74 -10.18
CA THR A 145 -10.19 -0.39 -9.84
C THR A 145 -11.09 -1.58 -10.14
N GLY A 146 -11.90 -1.98 -9.17
CA GLY A 146 -12.85 -3.07 -9.30
C GLY A 146 -13.77 -3.17 -8.09
N PRO A 147 -14.55 -4.25 -7.97
CA PRO A 147 -15.44 -4.47 -6.84
C PRO A 147 -14.70 -4.54 -5.49
N VAL A 148 -15.16 -3.80 -4.50
CA VAL A 148 -14.60 -3.82 -3.14
C VAL A 148 -15.20 -5.00 -2.37
N CYS A 149 -14.59 -6.18 -2.48
CA CYS A 149 -15.05 -7.35 -1.75
C CYS A 149 -13.89 -8.30 -1.37
N GLU A 150 -14.07 -9.02 -0.25
CA GLU A 150 -13.03 -9.92 0.28
C GLU A 150 -12.71 -11.11 -0.63
N GLY A 151 -13.62 -11.45 -1.55
CA GLY A 151 -13.40 -12.47 -2.57
C GLY A 151 -12.43 -12.07 -3.69
N ILE A 152 -12.02 -10.79 -3.77
CA ILE A 152 -10.98 -10.31 -4.70
C ILE A 152 -9.64 -10.16 -3.97
N LEU A 153 -9.68 -9.58 -2.77
CA LEU A 153 -8.52 -9.43 -1.88
C LEU A 153 -9.08 -9.46 -0.45
N PRO A 154 -8.60 -10.36 0.43
CA PRO A 154 -9.15 -10.50 1.78
C PRO A 154 -9.18 -9.19 2.58
N ASP A 155 -8.16 -8.35 2.42
CA ASP A 155 -8.05 -7.02 3.05
C ASP A 155 -9.23 -6.09 2.72
N LEU A 156 -9.89 -6.26 1.56
CA LEU A 156 -11.00 -5.40 1.13
C LEU A 156 -12.21 -5.45 2.07
N ARG A 157 -12.31 -6.46 2.93
CA ARG A 157 -13.34 -6.53 3.99
C ARG A 157 -13.34 -5.32 4.92
N HIS A 158 -12.20 -4.64 5.08
CA HIS A 158 -12.04 -3.47 5.96
C HIS A 158 -12.43 -2.16 5.30
N TYR A 159 -12.69 -2.20 3.99
CA TYR A 159 -13.01 -1.03 3.17
C TYR A 159 -14.38 -1.15 2.50
N ALA A 160 -14.96 -2.34 2.51
CA ALA A 160 -16.36 -2.57 2.21
C ALA A 160 -17.20 -1.94 3.33
N ALA A 161 -17.48 -0.64 3.23
CA ALA A 161 -18.59 -0.06 3.97
C ALA A 161 -19.92 -0.57 3.36
N PRO A 162 -20.99 -0.71 4.17
CA PRO A 162 -22.33 -0.92 3.62
C PRO A 162 -22.64 0.21 2.65
N LEU A 163 -23.33 -0.09 1.55
CA LEU A 163 -23.95 0.94 0.72
C LEU A 163 -24.65 1.95 1.65
N ALA A 164 -24.27 3.22 1.55
CA ALA A 164 -25.03 4.32 2.15
C ALA A 164 -26.44 4.37 1.56
#